data_AF-A0A820W686-F1
#
_entry.id   AF-A0A820W686-F1
#
_cell.length_a   1.000
_cell.length_b   1.000
_cell.length_c   1.000
_cell.angle_alpha   90.00
_cell.angle_beta   90.00
_cell.angle_gamma   90.00
#
_symmetry.space_group_name_H-M   'P 1'
#
loop_
_entity.id
_entity.type
_entity.pdbx_description
1 polymer ?
#
loop_
_entity_poly.entity_id
_entity_poly.type
_entity_poly.pdbx_seq_one_letter_code
_entity_poly.pdbx_strand_id
1 'polypeptide(L)'
;WVLIDRDGKHFDIILNYLRDATLNLPDCTQTLNEILQEAKFYCIQSLVELIEQHIKIRARKNTGDIDGCCKVIMLTSAKELPSIVATVRKPIVKLAINRHNNKYSYTSSSDEMLMKNMELFDKLSIRLNNRILFIKDVTSSEE
;
A
#
# COMPACT_ATOMS: atom_id res chain seq x y z
N TRP A 1 18.98 41.99 -19.91
CA TRP A 1 19.02 40.53 -20.14
C TRP A 1 19.99 39.96 -19.12
N VAL A 2 19.68 38.80 -18.55
CA VAL A 2 20.56 38.10 -17.61
C VAL A 2 20.90 36.76 -18.24
N LEU A 3 22.19 36.43 -18.30
CA LEU A 3 22.66 35.15 -18.81
C LEU A 3 22.82 34.17 -17.64
N ILE A 4 22.25 32.98 -17.79
CA ILE A 4 22.39 31.89 -16.83
C ILE A 4 23.01 30.72 -17.59
N ASP A 5 24.19 30.29 -17.15
CA ASP A 5 24.95 29.18 -17.74
C ASP A 5 24.48 27.83 -17.16
N ARG A 6 23.22 27.48 -17.44
CA ARG A 6 22.56 26.24 -16.99
C ARG A 6 21.62 25.71 -18.08
N ASP A 7 21.26 24.44 -17.95
CA ASP A 7 20.26 23.81 -18.82
C ASP A 7 18.86 24.36 -18.50
N GLY A 8 18.19 24.94 -19.50
CA GLY A 8 16.86 25.52 -19.36
C GLY A 8 15.72 24.50 -19.28
N LYS A 9 16.02 23.20 -19.46
CA LYS A 9 15.03 22.11 -19.53
C LYS A 9 14.01 22.09 -18.38
N HIS A 10 14.44 22.34 -17.14
CA HIS A 10 13.60 22.29 -15.94
C HIS A 10 13.31 23.68 -15.34
N PHE A 11 13.75 24.73 -16.02
CA PHE A 11 13.67 26.09 -15.49
C PHE A 11 12.22 26.59 -15.39
N ASP A 12 11.34 26.09 -16.25
CA ASP A 12 9.90 26.35 -16.20
C ASP A 12 9.26 25.92 -14.87
N ILE A 13 9.64 24.75 -14.34
CA ILE A 13 9.16 24.24 -13.04
C ILE A 13 9.63 25.15 -11.91
N ILE A 14 10.91 25.55 -11.92
CA ILE A 14 11.48 26.47 -10.94
C ILE A 14 10.74 27.82 -10.99
N LEU A 15 10.50 28.32 -12.19
CA LEU A 15 9.84 29.61 -12.41
C LEU A 15 8.38 29.59 -11.98
N ASN A 16 7.65 28.51 -12.27
CA ASN A 16 6.26 28.35 -11.82
C ASN A 16 6.21 28.32 -10.29
N TYR A 17 7.10 27.55 -9.64
CA TYR A 17 7.17 27.56 -8.18
C TYR A 17 7.41 28.95 -7.60
N LEU A 18 8.29 29.76 -8.20
CA LEU A 18 8.54 31.14 -7.76
C LEU A 18 7.36 32.10 -8.01
N ARG A 19 6.49 31.79 -8.98
CA ARG A 19 5.35 32.65 -9.35
C ARG A 19 4.15 32.45 -8.43
N ASP A 20 3.76 31.20 -8.22
CA ASP A 20 2.49 30.85 -7.57
C ASP A 20 2.59 29.68 -6.59
N ALA A 21 3.81 29.23 -6.27
CA ALA A 21 4.10 28.04 -5.47
C ALA A 21 3.47 26.74 -6.02
N THR A 22 3.06 26.72 -7.29
CA THR A 22 2.54 25.50 -7.92
C THR A 22 3.69 24.60 -8.34
N LEU A 23 3.58 23.31 -7.98
CA LEU A 23 4.58 22.31 -8.31
C LEU A 23 3.93 21.07 -8.93
N ASN A 24 4.12 20.95 -10.24
CA ASN A 24 3.81 19.74 -10.98
C ASN A 24 5.05 18.86 -11.01
N LEU A 25 5.28 18.13 -9.92
CA LEU A 25 6.44 17.25 -9.82
C LEU A 25 6.25 16.02 -10.72
N PRO A 26 7.22 15.71 -11.60
CA PRO A 26 7.12 14.58 -12.51
C PRO A 26 7.28 13.22 -11.79
N ASP A 27 6.68 12.19 -12.38
CA ASP A 27 6.73 10.82 -11.86
C ASP A 27 8.04 10.08 -12.15
N CYS A 28 9.03 10.69 -12.79
CA CYS A 28 10.32 10.04 -13.02
C CYS A 28 11.34 10.42 -11.94
N THR A 29 11.97 9.43 -11.29
CA THR A 29 12.98 9.66 -10.24
C THR A 29 14.22 10.36 -10.76
N GLN A 30 14.64 10.06 -12.00
CA GLN A 30 15.75 10.74 -12.64
C GLN A 30 15.44 12.24 -12.82
N THR A 31 14.26 12.56 -13.35
CA THR A 31 13.82 13.94 -13.56
C THR A 31 13.70 14.70 -12.24
N LEU A 32 13.21 14.06 -11.17
CA LEU A 32 13.17 14.67 -9.83
C LEU A 32 14.57 15.03 -9.31
N ASN A 33 15.57 14.16 -9.53
CA ASN A 33 16.95 14.46 -9.15
C ASN A 33 17.55 15.60 -9.98
N GLU A 34 17.24 15.67 -11.28
CA GLU A 34 17.64 16.79 -12.14
C GLU A 34 17.07 18.13 -11.60
N ILE A 35 15.77 18.17 -11.28
CA ILE A 35 15.11 19.36 -10.71
C ILE A 35 15.69 19.70 -9.33
N LEU A 36 15.99 18.70 -8.50
CA LEU A 36 16.61 18.91 -7.18
C LEU A 36 17.97 19.59 -7.30
N GLN A 37 18.76 19.24 -8.31
CA GLN A 37 20.05 19.90 -8.56
C GLN A 37 19.86 21.37 -8.96
N GLU A 38 18.90 21.68 -9.82
CA GLU A 38 18.58 23.07 -10.16
C GLU A 38 18.06 23.86 -8.95
N ALA A 39 17.17 23.28 -8.15
CA ALA A 39 16.67 23.92 -6.93
C ALA A 39 17.80 24.24 -5.94
N LYS A 40 18.79 23.35 -5.82
CA LYS A 40 20.01 23.57 -5.01
C LYS A 40 20.89 24.67 -5.61
N PHE A 41 21.06 24.69 -6.93
CA PHE A 41 21.83 25.72 -7.63
C PHE A 41 21.23 27.12 -7.46
N TYR A 42 19.91 27.25 -7.57
CA TYR A 42 19.19 28.51 -7.35
C TYR A 42 18.96 28.84 -5.87
N CYS A 43 19.47 28.02 -4.93
CA CYS A 43 19.34 28.20 -3.49
C CYS A 43 17.89 28.34 -2.99
N ILE A 44 16.94 27.64 -3.61
CA ILE A 44 15.52 27.70 -3.24
C ILE A 44 15.24 26.59 -2.20
N GLN A 45 15.55 26.88 -0.94
CA GLN A 45 15.52 25.90 0.14
C GLN A 45 14.14 25.23 0.32
N SER A 46 13.06 25.99 0.23
CA SER A 46 11.70 25.47 0.36
C SER A 46 11.34 24.45 -0.72
N LEU A 47 11.87 24.65 -1.94
CA LEU A 47 11.70 23.71 -3.06
C LEU A 47 12.54 22.45 -2.85
N VAL A 48 13.79 22.61 -2.40
CA VAL A 48 14.68 21.48 -2.06
C VAL A 48 14.02 20.57 -1.03
N GLU A 49 13.50 21.14 0.05
CA GLU A 49 12.82 20.38 1.10
C GLU A 49 11.60 19.64 0.57
N LEU A 50 10.79 20.29 -0.26
CA LEU A 50 9.60 19.65 -0.82
C LEU A 50 9.96 18.49 -1.75
N ILE A 51 10.95 18.65 -2.62
CA ILE A 51 11.39 17.58 -3.53
C ILE A 51 12.00 16.43 -2.73
N GLU A 52 12.82 16.70 -1.72
CA GLU A 52 13.40 15.65 -0.86
C GLU A 52 12.32 14.91 -0.05
N GLN A 53 11.29 15.62 0.44
CA GLN A 53 10.12 14.99 1.06
C GLN A 53 9.36 14.11 0.06
N HIS A 54 9.13 14.59 -1.16
CA HIS A 54 8.45 13.83 -2.21
C HIS A 54 9.23 12.55 -2.57
N ILE A 55 10.56 12.65 -2.69
CA ILE A 55 11.45 11.50 -2.91
C ILE A 55 11.38 10.52 -1.72
N LYS A 56 11.39 11.01 -0.47
CA LYS A 56 11.28 10.15 0.73
C LYS A 56 9.94 9.41 0.81
N ILE A 57 8.82 10.12 0.58
CA ILE A 57 7.48 9.51 0.54
C ILE A 57 7.42 8.44 -0.54
N ARG A 58 8.03 8.71 -1.70
CA ARG A 58 8.08 7.74 -2.79
C ARG A 58 9.00 6.57 -2.49
N ALA A 59 10.15 6.79 -1.87
CA ALA A 59 11.04 5.72 -1.44
C ALA A 59 10.27 4.75 -0.54
N ARG A 60 9.51 5.27 0.45
CA ARG A 60 8.60 4.46 1.29
C ARG A 60 7.58 3.66 0.47
N LYS A 61 6.94 4.29 -0.52
CA LYS A 61 5.99 3.59 -1.43
C LYS A 61 6.66 2.52 -2.29
N ASN A 62 7.91 2.73 -2.73
CA ASN A 62 8.59 1.87 -3.71
C ASN A 62 9.41 0.75 -3.05
N THR A 63 9.89 0.94 -1.82
CA THR A 63 10.51 -0.12 -0.99
C THR A 63 9.48 -1.00 -0.28
N GLY A 64 8.18 -0.73 -0.48
CA GLY A 64 7.13 -1.49 0.15
C GLY A 64 7.17 -1.37 1.67
N ASP A 65 7.03 -0.16 2.23
CA ASP A 65 6.36 -0.02 3.54
C ASP A 65 5.10 -0.89 3.46
N ILE A 66 5.00 -2.03 4.15
CA ILE A 66 5.00 -2.17 5.60
C ILE A 66 4.25 -1.01 6.26
N ASP A 67 3.13 -0.59 5.66
CA ASP A 67 1.96 -0.55 6.52
C ASP A 67 1.77 -2.00 6.99
N GLY A 68 2.31 -2.30 8.18
CA GLY A 68 2.24 -3.61 8.81
C GLY A 68 0.82 -4.04 9.13
N CYS A 69 -0.20 -3.27 8.71
CA CYS A 69 -1.57 -3.72 8.71
C CYS A 69 -1.81 -4.65 7.51
N CYS A 70 -1.82 -5.95 7.78
CA CYS A 70 -2.55 -6.84 6.88
C CYS A 70 -4.03 -6.45 6.93
N LYS A 71 -4.62 -6.09 5.78
CA LYS A 71 -6.06 -5.87 5.66
C LYS A 71 -6.76 -7.21 5.46
N VAL A 72 -7.07 -7.87 6.58
CA VAL A 72 -7.98 -9.01 6.60
C VAL A 72 -9.42 -8.49 6.64
N ILE A 73 -10.21 -8.84 5.63
CA ILE A 73 -11.65 -8.49 5.61
C ILE A 73 -12.39 -9.50 6.47
N MET A 74 -13.19 -9.03 7.43
CA MET A 74 -14.13 -9.87 8.16
C MET A 74 -15.46 -9.89 7.39
N LEU A 75 -15.84 -11.05 6.87
CA LEU A 75 -17.17 -11.24 6.30
C LEU A 75 -18.17 -11.43 7.43
N THR A 76 -19.14 -10.51 7.49
CA THR A 76 -20.25 -10.59 8.45
C THR A 76 -21.54 -11.09 7.81
N SER A 77 -21.61 -11.07 6.48
CA SER A 77 -22.73 -11.60 5.70
C SER A 77 -22.23 -12.35 4.46
N ALA A 78 -22.88 -13.47 4.14
CA ALA A 78 -22.59 -14.24 2.93
C ALA A 78 -22.82 -13.43 1.63
N LYS A 79 -23.62 -12.36 1.69
CA LYS A 79 -23.93 -11.49 0.55
C LYS A 79 -22.80 -10.54 0.18
N GLU A 80 -21.81 -10.33 1.06
CA GLU A 80 -20.67 -9.42 0.81
C GLU A 80 -19.63 -10.05 -0.12
N LEU A 81 -19.47 -11.38 -0.08
CA LEU A 81 -18.43 -12.08 -0.81
C LEU A 81 -18.53 -11.92 -2.34
N PRO A 82 -19.70 -12.07 -2.99
CA PRO A 82 -19.83 -11.85 -4.44
C PRO A 82 -19.40 -10.45 -4.89
N SER A 83 -19.76 -9.42 -4.12
CA SER A 83 -19.39 -8.02 -4.41
C SER A 83 -17.88 -7.81 -4.31
N ILE A 84 -17.22 -8.42 -3.32
CA ILE A 84 -15.77 -8.38 -3.14
C ILE A 84 -15.07 -9.10 -4.30
N VAL A 85 -15.53 -10.30 -4.66
CA VAL A 85 -14.97 -11.10 -5.77
C VAL A 85 -15.10 -10.37 -7.11
N ALA A 86 -16.21 -9.67 -7.35
CA ALA A 86 -16.42 -8.90 -8.57
C ALA A 86 -15.50 -7.66 -8.67
N THR A 87 -15.11 -7.08 -7.54
CA THR A 87 -14.35 -5.82 -7.48
C THR A 87 -12.83 -6.07 -7.44
N VAL A 88 -12.40 -7.13 -6.77
CA VAL A 88 -11.00 -7.38 -6.45
C VAL A 88 -10.29 -8.10 -7.60
N ARG A 89 -9.17 -7.53 -8.07
CA ARG A 89 -8.33 -8.11 -9.14
C ARG A 89 -7.17 -8.98 -8.63
N LYS A 90 -7.05 -9.12 -7.30
CA LYS A 90 -6.01 -9.93 -6.64
C LYS A 90 -6.57 -11.31 -6.30
N PRO A 91 -5.74 -12.37 -6.24
CA PRO A 91 -6.17 -13.66 -5.70
C PRO A 91 -6.66 -13.50 -4.26
N ILE A 92 -7.63 -14.32 -3.87
CA ILE A 92 -8.33 -14.24 -2.58
C ILE A 92 -8.12 -15.55 -1.82
N VAL A 93 -7.79 -15.45 -0.53
CA VAL A 93 -7.77 -16.59 0.41
C VAL A 93 -8.82 -16.35 1.49
N LYS A 94 -9.78 -17.27 1.60
CA LYS A 94 -10.86 -17.22 2.61
C LYS A 94 -10.62 -18.28 3.68
N LEU A 95 -10.54 -17.88 4.95
CA LEU A 95 -10.60 -18.76 6.10
C LEU A 95 -12.05 -18.89 6.55
N ALA A 96 -12.65 -20.06 6.33
CA ALA A 96 -13.99 -20.39 6.79
C ALA A 96 -13.93 -21.42 7.92
N ILE A 97 -14.63 -21.15 9.02
CA ILE A 97 -14.69 -22.05 10.18
C ILE A 97 -16.09 -22.63 10.27
N ASN A 98 -16.25 -23.90 9.88
CA ASN A 98 -17.52 -24.60 10.06
C ASN A 98 -17.66 -25.05 11.53
N ARG A 99 -18.63 -24.46 12.24
CA ARG A 99 -18.93 -24.79 13.65
C ARG A 99 -20.16 -25.66 13.83
N HIS A 100 -21.00 -25.83 12.80
CA HIS A 100 -22.34 -26.40 12.94
C HIS A 100 -22.39 -27.93 12.86
N ASN A 101 -21.36 -28.61 12.34
CA ASN A 101 -21.41 -30.06 12.10
C ASN A 101 -20.50 -30.93 13.01
N ASN A 102 -20.13 -30.47 14.21
CA ASN A 102 -19.13 -31.18 15.03
C ASN A 102 -19.68 -31.74 16.35
N LYS A 103 -20.75 -32.54 16.29
CA LYS A 103 -21.29 -33.24 17.46
C LYS A 103 -20.27 -34.20 18.12
N TYR A 104 -19.18 -34.59 17.44
CA TYR A 104 -18.18 -35.55 17.94
C TYR A 104 -16.69 -35.25 17.61
N SER A 105 -16.34 -34.10 17.03
CA SER A 105 -15.01 -33.92 16.39
C SER A 105 -14.01 -33.04 17.15
N TYR A 106 -14.36 -32.54 18.34
CA TYR A 106 -13.47 -31.72 19.16
C TYR A 106 -12.58 -32.62 20.03
N THR A 107 -11.52 -33.14 19.40
CA THR A 107 -10.38 -33.68 20.14
C THR A 107 -9.42 -32.54 20.46
N SER A 108 -8.56 -32.72 21.47
CA SER A 108 -7.47 -31.76 21.76
C SER A 108 -6.59 -31.53 20.53
N SER A 109 -6.35 -32.56 19.72
CA SER A 109 -5.61 -32.45 18.45
C SER A 109 -6.33 -31.60 17.41
N SER A 110 -7.66 -31.65 17.34
CA SER A 110 -8.46 -30.81 16.43
C SER A 110 -8.35 -29.32 16.80
N ASP A 111 -8.35 -29.02 18.11
CA ASP A 111 -8.21 -27.66 18.63
C ASP A 111 -6.82 -27.09 18.34
N GLU A 112 -5.76 -27.87 18.61
CA GLU A 112 -4.38 -27.48 18.27
C GLU A 112 -4.21 -27.21 16.77
N MET A 113 -4.83 -28.03 15.91
CA MET A 113 -4.76 -27.86 14.46
C MET A 113 -5.49 -26.60 14.01
N LEU A 114 -6.64 -26.28 14.62
CA LEU A 114 -7.36 -25.03 14.38
C LEU A 114 -6.48 -23.83 14.74
N MET A 115 -5.86 -23.84 15.93
CA MET A 115 -4.97 -22.76 16.38
C MET A 115 -3.77 -22.59 15.45
N LYS A 116 -3.12 -23.69 15.03
CA LYS A 116 -2.02 -23.66 14.05
C LYS A 116 -2.45 -23.07 12.71
N ASN A 117 -3.66 -23.41 12.23
CA ASN A 117 -4.19 -22.88 10.98
C ASN A 117 -4.53 -21.39 11.08
N MET A 118 -5.07 -20.92 12.22
CA MET A 118 -5.29 -19.49 12.43
C MET A 118 -3.96 -18.72 12.47
N GLU A 119 -2.95 -19.24 13.19
CA GLU A 119 -1.63 -18.60 13.25
C GLU A 119 -0.96 -18.58 11.87
N LEU A 120 -1.07 -19.67 11.11
CA LEU A 120 -0.57 -19.73 9.74
C LEU A 120 -1.28 -18.70 8.84
N PHE A 121 -2.60 -18.59 8.95
CA PHE A 121 -3.38 -17.59 8.22
C PHE A 121 -2.87 -16.17 8.52
N ASP A 122 -2.70 -15.82 9.79
CA ASP A 122 -2.21 -14.51 10.20
C ASP A 122 -0.79 -14.24 9.66
N LYS A 123 0.12 -15.22 9.76
CA LYS A 123 1.48 -15.13 9.18
C LYS A 123 1.45 -14.93 7.66
N LEU A 124 0.61 -15.67 6.95
CA LEU A 124 0.47 -15.54 5.50
C LEU A 124 -0.13 -14.18 5.11
N SER A 125 -1.10 -13.71 5.89
CA SER A 125 -1.77 -12.43 5.68
C SER A 125 -0.78 -11.26 5.73
N ILE A 126 0.15 -11.28 6.68
CA ILE A 126 1.22 -10.27 6.80
C ILE A 126 2.21 -10.42 5.65
N ARG A 127 2.68 -11.66 5.38
CA ARG A 127 3.72 -11.92 4.39
C ARG A 127 3.29 -11.62 2.95
N LEU A 128 1.99 -11.74 2.66
CA LEU A 128 1.45 -11.64 1.30
C LEU A 128 0.46 -10.48 1.13
N ASN A 129 0.43 -9.50 2.05
CA ASN A 129 -0.53 -8.39 2.10
C ASN A 129 -0.71 -7.63 0.77
N ASN A 130 0.35 -7.46 -0.02
CA ASN A 130 0.32 -6.73 -1.28
C ASN A 130 -0.13 -7.59 -2.47
N ARG A 131 -0.05 -8.92 -2.33
CA ARG A 131 -0.25 -9.88 -3.43
C ARG A 131 -1.59 -10.60 -3.36
N ILE A 132 -2.08 -10.89 -2.16
CA ILE A 132 -3.26 -11.71 -1.92
C ILE A 132 -4.19 -10.97 -0.95
N LEU A 133 -5.49 -10.99 -1.23
CA LEU A 133 -6.49 -10.51 -0.29
C LEU A 133 -6.90 -11.64 0.66
N PHE A 134 -6.83 -11.38 1.96
CA PHE A 134 -7.21 -12.34 2.99
C PHE A 134 -8.59 -12.00 3.55
N ILE A 135 -9.42 -13.01 3.71
CA ILE A 135 -10.79 -12.88 4.20
C ILE A 135 -11.02 -13.89 5.31
N LYS A 136 -11.58 -13.44 6.44
CA LYS A 136 -12.05 -14.31 7.51
C LYS A 136 -13.57 -14.33 7.51
N ASP A 137 -14.11 -15.51 7.30
CA ASP A 137 -15.55 -15.74 7.25
C ASP A 137 -16.06 -16.03 8.66
N VAL A 138 -16.82 -15.07 9.21
CA VAL A 138 -17.40 -15.17 10.56
C VAL A 138 -18.87 -15.57 10.49
N THR A 139 -19.40 -15.83 9.29
CA THR A 139 -20.78 -16.29 9.14
C THR A 139 -20.92 -17.65 9.81
N SER A 140 -21.77 -17.72 10.83
CA SER A 140 -22.33 -18.99 11.27
C SER A 140 -23.05 -19.57 10.07
N SER A 141 -22.72 -20.79 9.69
CA SER A 141 -23.52 -21.55 8.75
C SER A 141 -24.91 -21.69 9.36
N GLU A 142 -25.83 -20.76 9.06
CA GLU A 142 -27.22 -20.86 9.46
C GLU A 142 -27.82 -22.05 8.71
N GLU A 143 -27.86 -23.19 9.39
CA GLU A 143 -28.92 -24.18 9.26
C GLU A 143 -29.52 -24.42 10.64
#